data_AF-A0A962QCL1-F1
#
_entry.id   AF-A0A962QCL1-F1
#
_cell.length_a   1.000
_cell.length_b   1.000
_cell.length_c   1.000
_cell.angle_alpha   90.00
_cell.angle_beta   90.00
_cell.angle_gamma   90.00
#
_symmetry.space_group_name_H-M   'P 1'
#
loop_
_entity.id
_entity.type
_entity.pdbx_description
1 polymer ?
#
loop_
_entity_poly.entity_id
_entity_poly.type
_entity_poly.pdbx_seq_one_letter_code
_entity_poly.pdbx_strand_id
1 'polypeptide(L)'
;MTSPLLQTARIDSSRQILQLDWSDQTRSRLHALWLRDNCQGDCCRHPGNGQRLHTVLDLPAAVELAAVDLTAPDTLSVQFGPDGHNSRFSTDWLYTQRCDSIPAREPGWLSDSIQV
;
A
#
# COMPACT_ATOMS: atom_id res chain seq x y z
N MET A 1 20.92 -0.42 -5.74
CA MET A 1 20.56 0.61 -4.76
C MET A 1 19.74 -0.11 -3.70
N THR A 2 20.17 -0.08 -2.44
CA THR A 2 19.50 -0.79 -1.34
C THR A 2 18.41 0.12 -0.76
N SER A 3 17.19 -0.37 -0.56
CA SER A 3 16.13 0.42 0.10
C SER A 3 16.47 0.64 1.58
N PRO A 4 16.01 1.74 2.20
CA PRO A 4 16.15 1.95 3.62
C PRO A 4 15.38 0.88 4.41
N LEU A 5 15.82 0.64 5.65
CA LEU A 5 15.18 -0.32 6.53
C LEU A 5 13.85 0.25 7.05
N LEU A 6 12.82 -0.59 7.10
CA LEU A 6 11.56 -0.25 7.73
C LEU A 6 11.75 -0.19 9.25
N GLN A 7 11.48 0.96 9.86
CA GLN A 7 11.61 1.14 11.31
C GLN A 7 10.30 0.87 12.02
N THR A 8 9.18 1.41 11.51
CA THR A 8 7.86 1.16 12.09
C THR A 8 6.78 1.04 11.02
N ALA A 9 5.79 0.20 11.30
CA ALA A 9 4.55 0.07 10.53
C ALA A 9 3.36 0.24 11.46
N ARG A 10 2.41 1.11 11.08
CA ARG A 10 1.25 1.45 11.92
C ARG A 10 -0.01 1.57 11.08
N ILE A 11 -1.11 1.12 11.64
CA ILE A 11 -2.45 1.33 11.07
C ILE A 11 -2.98 2.64 11.63
N ASP A 12 -3.50 3.51 10.77
CA ASP A 12 -4.14 4.74 11.21
C ASP A 12 -5.48 4.49 11.91
N SER A 13 -6.05 5.51 12.56
CA SER A 13 -7.31 5.35 13.29
C SER A 13 -8.51 4.98 12.40
N SER A 14 -8.46 5.32 11.11
CA SER A 14 -9.49 4.93 10.14
C SER A 14 -9.35 3.49 9.65
N ARG A 15 -8.21 2.83 9.94
CA ARG A 15 -7.83 1.52 9.42
C ARG A 15 -7.76 1.44 7.90
N GLN A 16 -7.72 2.58 7.22
CA GLN A 16 -7.63 2.67 5.76
C GLN A 16 -6.22 2.97 5.29
N ILE A 17 -5.32 3.40 6.17
CA ILE A 17 -3.97 3.80 5.82
C ILE A 17 -2.95 3.00 6.63
N LEU A 18 -2.03 2.38 5.92
CA LEU A 18 -0.78 1.86 6.47
C LEU A 18 0.27 2.98 6.42
N GLN A 19 0.78 3.35 7.57
CA GLN A 19 1.87 4.31 7.74
C GLN A 19 3.19 3.57 7.97
N LEU A 20 4.20 3.89 7.18
CA LEU A 20 5.54 3.30 7.25
C LEU A 20 6.57 4.40 7.49
N ASP A 21 7.41 4.21 8.51
CA ASP A 21 8.56 5.07 8.82
C ASP A 21 9.86 4.34 8.44
N TRP A 22 10.70 4.96 7.63
CA TRP A 22 11.93 4.38 7.09
C TRP A 22 13.20 4.95 7.72
N SER A 23 14.31 4.22 7.66
CA SER A 23 15.59 4.64 8.26
C SER A 23 16.23 5.88 7.62
N ASP A 24 15.83 6.23 6.41
CA ASP A 24 16.23 7.47 5.71
C ASP A 24 15.35 8.67 6.09
N GLN A 25 14.48 8.54 7.10
CA GLN A 25 13.49 9.52 7.54
C GLN A 25 12.33 9.74 6.56
N THR A 26 12.27 8.98 5.46
CA THR A 26 11.11 8.97 4.57
C THR A 26 9.89 8.40 5.32
N ARG A 27 8.70 8.89 4.96
CA ARG A 27 7.42 8.31 5.38
C ARG A 27 6.59 7.91 4.17
N SER A 28 5.93 6.76 4.26
CA SER A 28 5.02 6.28 3.22
C SER A 28 3.62 6.05 3.78
N ARG A 29 2.61 6.33 2.96
CA ARG A 29 1.19 6.07 3.26
C ARG A 29 0.61 5.25 2.13
N LEU A 30 0.09 4.07 2.47
CA LEU A 30 -0.50 3.15 1.50
C LEU A 30 -1.94 2.83 1.91
N HIS A 31 -2.86 2.89 0.96
CA HIS A 31 -4.28 2.62 1.21
C HIS A 31 -4.56 1.12 1.34
N ALA A 32 -5.46 0.74 2.25
CA ALA A 32 -5.89 -0.63 2.49
C ALA A 32 -6.40 -1.32 1.21
N LEU A 33 -7.28 -0.63 0.48
CA LEU A 33 -7.81 -1.13 -0.79
C LEU A 33 -6.70 -1.36 -1.83
N TRP A 34 -5.76 -0.42 -1.95
CA TRP A 34 -4.64 -0.54 -2.88
C TRP A 34 -3.70 -1.69 -2.51
N LEU A 35 -3.42 -1.88 -1.22
CA LEU A 35 -2.61 -3.00 -0.73
C LEU A 35 -3.31 -4.34 -1.02
N ARG A 36 -4.62 -4.45 -0.77
CA ARG A 36 -5.39 -5.67 -1.02
C ARG A 36 -5.48 -6.02 -2.50
N ASP A 37 -5.65 -5.00 -3.35
CA ASP A 37 -5.63 -5.13 -4.81
C ASP A 37 -4.25 -5.56 -5.34
N ASN A 38 -3.17 -5.13 -4.66
CA ASN A 38 -1.80 -5.46 -4.99
C ASN A 38 -1.20 -6.62 -4.19
N CYS A 39 -2.03 -7.40 -3.50
CA CYS A 39 -1.60 -8.61 -2.79
C CYS A 39 -0.61 -9.44 -3.64
N GLN A 40 0.47 -9.89 -2.99
CA GLN A 40 1.58 -10.60 -3.63
C GLN A 40 1.57 -12.11 -3.41
N GLY A 41 0.57 -12.65 -2.70
CA GLY A 41 0.48 -14.09 -2.46
C GLY A 41 0.17 -14.88 -3.74
N ASP A 42 0.53 -16.16 -3.75
CA ASP A 42 0.28 -17.09 -4.87
C ASP A 42 -1.20 -17.26 -5.21
N CYS A 43 -2.09 -16.96 -4.26
CA CYS A 43 -3.54 -16.93 -4.47
C CYS A 43 -4.03 -15.64 -5.16
N CYS A 44 -3.23 -14.58 -5.16
CA CYS A 44 -3.56 -13.27 -5.72
C CYS A 44 -2.94 -13.06 -7.11
N ARG A 45 -1.88 -13.78 -7.44
CA ARG A 45 -1.14 -13.63 -8.70
C ARG A 45 -0.82 -14.98 -9.33
N HIS A 46 -0.94 -15.04 -10.66
CA HIS A 46 -0.58 -16.20 -11.42
C HIS A 46 0.95 -16.43 -11.35
N PRO A 47 1.43 -17.61 -10.91
CA PRO A 47 2.84 -17.84 -10.59
C PRO A 47 3.76 -17.76 -11.81
N GLY A 48 3.23 -17.98 -13.03
CA GLY A 48 4.02 -17.97 -14.26
C GLY A 48 4.19 -16.61 -14.94
N ASN A 49 3.37 -15.60 -14.59
CA ASN A 49 3.39 -14.30 -15.29
C ASN A 49 2.99 -13.08 -14.43
N GLY A 50 2.65 -13.29 -13.15
CA GLY A 50 2.32 -12.22 -12.21
C GLY A 50 0.98 -11.53 -12.44
N GLN A 51 0.15 -12.01 -13.39
CA GLN A 51 -1.19 -11.46 -13.61
C GLN A 51 -2.04 -11.62 -12.35
N ARG A 52 -2.84 -10.61 -12.04
CA ARG A 52 -3.77 -10.67 -10.91
C ARG A 52 -4.85 -11.71 -11.20
N LEU A 53 -5.16 -12.52 -10.20
CA LEU A 53 -6.20 -13.56 -10.27
C LEU A 53 -7.58 -13.05 -9.84
N HIS A 54 -7.66 -11.81 -9.36
CA HIS A 54 -8.88 -11.10 -8.98
C HIS A 54 -8.95 -9.73 -9.66
N THR A 55 -10.16 -9.21 -9.83
CA THR A 55 -10.43 -7.83 -10.20
C THR A 55 -10.76 -6.99 -8.97
N VAL A 56 -10.72 -5.66 -9.10
CA VAL A 56 -11.16 -4.75 -8.01
C VAL A 56 -12.63 -5.00 -7.62
N LEU A 57 -13.46 -5.46 -8.57
CA LEU A 57 -14.88 -5.77 -8.32
C LEU A 57 -15.08 -7.02 -7.44
N ASP A 58 -14.06 -7.87 -7.35
CA ASP A 58 -14.09 -9.08 -6.51
C ASP A 58 -13.66 -8.79 -5.06
N LEU A 59 -13.21 -7.56 -4.77
CA LEU A 59 -12.83 -7.15 -3.42
C LEU A 59 -14.08 -6.76 -2.59
N PRO A 60 -14.02 -6.92 -1.26
CA PRO A 60 -15.07 -6.41 -0.37
C PRO A 60 -15.35 -4.92 -0.62
N ALA A 61 -16.62 -4.52 -0.54
CA ALA A 61 -17.03 -3.12 -0.72
C ALA A 61 -16.33 -2.14 0.24
N ALA A 62 -15.91 -2.63 1.41
CA ALA A 62 -15.06 -1.91 2.34
C ALA A 62 -13.90 -2.82 2.75
N VAL A 63 -12.69 -2.48 2.31
CA VAL A 63 -11.45 -3.14 2.74
C VAL A 63 -10.85 -2.33 3.89
N GLU A 64 -10.42 -3.00 4.95
CA GLU A 64 -9.72 -2.36 6.07
C GLU A 64 -8.46 -3.14 6.47
N LEU A 65 -7.53 -2.45 7.14
CA LEU A 65 -6.36 -3.06 7.76
C LEU A 65 -6.75 -3.64 9.13
N ALA A 66 -6.74 -4.96 9.21
CA ALA A 66 -7.07 -5.67 10.43
C ALA A 66 -5.90 -5.65 11.43
N ALA A 67 -4.71 -6.01 10.95
CA ALA A 67 -3.47 -6.08 11.71
C ALA A 67 -2.25 -5.96 10.80
N VAL A 68 -1.12 -5.53 11.36
CA VAL A 68 0.18 -5.54 10.69
C VAL A 68 1.24 -6.08 11.63
N ASP A 69 2.13 -6.90 11.09
CA ASP A 69 3.21 -7.52 11.85
C ASP A 69 4.49 -7.58 11.02
N LEU A 70 5.59 -7.11 11.59
CA LEU A 70 6.90 -7.21 10.96
C LEU A 70 7.48 -8.59 11.27
N THR A 71 7.08 -9.58 10.47
CA THR A 71 7.45 -10.98 10.67
C THR A 71 8.95 -11.25 10.48
N ALA A 72 9.62 -10.41 9.69
CA ALA A 72 11.07 -10.42 9.46
C ALA A 72 11.52 -9.00 9.04
N PRO A 73 12.83 -8.68 9.09
CA PRO A 73 13.34 -7.35 8.72
C PRO A 73 12.97 -6.90 7.29
N ASP A 74 12.74 -7.85 6.40
CA ASP A 74 12.46 -7.65 4.98
C ASP A 74 10.99 -7.90 4.59
N THR A 75 10.15 -8.33 5.55
CA THR A 75 8.80 -8.84 5.25
C THR A 75 7.77 -8.32 6.25
N LEU A 76 6.80 -7.57 5.73
CA LEU A 76 5.63 -7.10 6.47
C LEU A 76 4.42 -7.98 6.14
N SER A 77 3.81 -8.57 7.17
CA SER A 77 2.53 -9.25 7.07
C SER A 77 1.39 -8.28 7.35
N VAL A 78 0.38 -8.29 6.49
CA VAL A 78 -0.82 -7.45 6.59
C VAL A 78 -2.05 -8.35 6.55
N GLN A 79 -2.90 -8.23 7.57
CA GLN A 79 -4.21 -8.85 7.60
C GLN A 79 -5.26 -7.82 7.19
N PHE A 80 -6.19 -8.23 6.33
CA PHE A 80 -7.30 -7.42 5.85
C PHE A 80 -8.62 -7.88 6.45
N GLY A 81 -9.52 -6.92 6.66
CA GLY A 81 -10.93 -7.15 6.96
C GLY A 81 -11.81 -6.65 5.81
N PRO A 82 -13.06 -7.15 5.70
CA PRO A 82 -13.66 -8.19 6.53
C PRO A 82 -13.35 -9.63 6.07
N ASP A 83 -12.68 -9.82 4.93
CA ASP A 83 -12.45 -11.14 4.33
C ASP A 83 -11.42 -12.00 5.10
N GLY A 84 -10.72 -11.42 6.07
CA GLY A 84 -9.69 -12.09 6.87
C GLY A 84 -8.42 -12.40 6.08
N HIS A 85 -8.29 -11.85 4.86
CA HIS A 85 -7.20 -12.17 3.95
C HIS A 85 -5.85 -11.75 4.54
N ASN A 86 -4.82 -12.57 4.36
CA ASN A 86 -3.47 -12.26 4.81
C ASN A 86 -2.54 -12.15 3.60
N SER A 87 -1.78 -11.07 3.52
CA SER A 87 -0.77 -10.88 2.49
C SER A 87 0.57 -10.53 3.12
N ARG A 88 1.65 -11.04 2.51
CA ARG A 88 3.03 -10.66 2.84
C ARG A 88 3.56 -9.75 1.76
N PHE A 89 4.24 -8.69 2.17
CA PHE A 89 4.87 -7.72 1.29
C PHE A 89 6.34 -7.58 1.66
N SER A 90 7.20 -7.58 0.65
CA SER A 90 8.60 -7.18 0.82
C SER A 90 8.69 -5.70 1.19
N THR A 91 9.55 -5.35 2.15
CA THR A 91 9.81 -3.96 2.53
C THR A 91 10.43 -3.16 1.39
N ASP A 92 11.32 -3.75 0.59
CA ASP A 92 11.85 -3.13 -0.64
C ASP A 92 10.72 -2.77 -1.59
N TRP A 93 9.80 -3.70 -1.82
CA TRP A 93 8.66 -3.43 -2.69
C TRP A 93 7.80 -2.31 -2.11
N LEU A 94 7.42 -2.36 -0.83
CA LEU A 94 6.64 -1.29 -0.20
C LEU A 94 7.29 0.09 -0.33
N TYR A 95 8.62 0.18 -0.23
CA TYR A 95 9.36 1.42 -0.41
C TYR A 95 9.27 1.98 -1.84
N THR A 96 9.23 1.11 -2.86
CA THR A 96 9.08 1.50 -4.27
C THR A 96 7.67 1.95 -4.63
N GLN A 97 6.67 1.51 -3.85
CA GLN A 97 5.25 1.80 -4.10
C GLN A 97 4.77 3.05 -3.35
N ARG A 98 5.70 3.75 -2.70
CA ARG A 98 5.42 5.07 -2.15
C ARG A 98 4.81 5.94 -3.25
N CYS A 99 3.72 6.61 -2.93
CA CYS A 99 3.31 7.73 -3.75
C CYS A 99 4.31 8.84 -3.43
N ASP A 100 5.18 9.18 -4.38
CA ASP A 100 6.04 10.36 -4.24
C ASP A 100 5.12 11.53 -3.90
N SER A 101 5.45 12.18 -2.79
CA SER A 101 4.79 13.32 -2.17
C SER A 101 3.74 13.96 -3.06
N ILE A 102 2.46 14.01 -2.62
CA ILE A 102 1.62 15.11 -3.08
C ILE A 102 2.42 16.36 -2.66
N PRO A 103 3.05 17.14 -3.57
CA PRO A 103 3.57 18.43 -3.15
C PRO A 103 2.38 19.12 -2.49
N ALA A 104 2.58 19.72 -1.31
CA ALA A 104 1.52 20.44 -0.62
C ALA A 104 0.73 21.20 -1.69
N ARG A 105 -0.54 20.84 -1.90
CA ARG A 105 -1.33 21.40 -3.00
C ARG A 105 -1.28 22.91 -2.83
N GLU A 106 -0.47 23.56 -3.64
CA GLU A 106 -0.52 25.00 -3.75
C GLU A 106 -1.93 25.28 -4.26
N PRO A 107 -2.76 26.05 -3.52
CA PRO A 107 -4.11 26.30 -3.96
C PRO A 107 -4.04 27.11 -5.26
N GLY A 108 -4.40 26.46 -6.35
CA GLY A 108 -4.90 27.09 -7.57
C GLY A 108 -3.84 27.43 -8.60
N TRP A 109 -3.86 26.70 -9.71
CA TRP A 109 -3.73 27.26 -11.06
C TRP A 109 -4.64 26.45 -12.00
N LEU A 110 -5.95 26.69 -11.91
CA LEU A 110 -6.78 26.61 -13.10
C LEU A 110 -6.43 27.84 -13.91
N SER A 111 -5.53 27.72 -14.89
CA SER A 111 -5.41 28.76 -15.90
C SER A 111 -6.71 28.78 -16.69
N ASP A 112 -7.40 29.91 -16.59
CA ASP A 112 -8.58 30.27 -17.39
C ASP A 112 -8.16 30.34 -18.87
N SER A 113 -8.18 29.21 -19.57
CA SER A 113 -7.99 29.15 -21.02
C SER A 113 -8.50 27.81 -21.57
N ILE A 114 -9.79 27.54 -21.36
CA ILE A 114 -10.54 26.65 -22.22
C ILE A 114 -11.42 27.56 -23.07
N GLN A 115 -10.97 27.86 -24.28
CA GLN A 115 -11.83 28.45 -25.30
C GLN A 115 -12.50 27.28 -26.04
N VAL A 116 -13.83 27.34 -26.09
CA VAL A 116 -14.73 26.44 -26.84
C VAL A 116 -14.70 26.81 -28.32
#